data_AF-A0AAV0WXX4-F1
#
_entry.id   AF-A0AAV0WXX4-F1
#
_cell.length_a   1.000
_cell.length_b   1.000
_cell.length_c   1.000
_cell.angle_alpha   90.00
_cell.angle_beta   90.00
_cell.angle_gamma   90.00
#
_symmetry.space_group_name_H-M   'P 1'
#
loop_
_entity.id
_entity.type
_entity.pdbx_description
1 polymer ?
#
loop_
_entity_poly.entity_id
_entity_poly.type
_entity_poly.pdbx_seq_one_letter_code
_entity_poly.pdbx_strand_id
1 'polypeptide(L)'
;MRHARKKIVPALPISINALADYLDQNPERYTCCEQAFYQDRTVDNDGKTTIIFGCTSLISDVVSQGGNEVHADATFKVTPATPQSRQLFILHIIVQNHSIPIIYALMESKTEAAYTLLLTKCKALFPSIIPNCVMTDFETALQNAFLTVYPETVAHGCWFHYVQALIKNVKRLGLAQYVKDNVQAQICLKMCAALALLPVNKIDEGFQLIRRHAIDNNVRFATFFNYYSNYWLRNRGPEVFSVYGLPRRTNNNVECFHSQLKEKFQILHPNLWTFLEHLKNLSSKYHVTVRQLALGQRISRAVKIKYLLNSGRILKSTQQLDLGHITLKEFLLQCSHSAERYIREEMNWHINVEQGVIEENEDEIAVRVEDHQPELPVNILLPENPEPEEVHEWDERDFFIPEDLELVRWQEEYGNDEYPDNIPYVQIDQTLQVNLHNEETICVVCRDGARSHASVPCGHRVLCADCADQLRTNRCPICNRESTGVIRIWQ
;
A
#
# COMPACT_ATOMS: atom_id res chain seq x y z
N MET A 1 46.22 -0.25 -2.48
CA MET A 1 45.02 0.63 -2.41
C MET A 1 44.07 0.37 -1.23
N ARG A 2 43.88 -0.86 -0.73
CA ARG A 2 43.04 -1.14 0.47
C ARG A 2 43.58 -0.52 1.79
N HIS A 3 44.90 -0.42 1.97
CA HIS A 3 45.50 0.14 3.19
C HIS A 3 45.42 1.67 3.30
N ALA A 4 45.32 2.40 2.19
CA ALA A 4 45.23 3.87 2.20
C ALA A 4 43.82 4.37 2.57
N ARG A 5 42.76 3.58 2.27
CA ARG A 5 41.38 3.90 2.65
C ARG A 5 41.12 3.84 4.16
N LYS A 6 41.92 3.09 4.92
CA LYS A 6 41.81 2.99 6.40
C LYS A 6 42.17 4.28 7.14
N LYS A 7 42.79 5.28 6.48
CA LYS A 7 43.21 6.55 7.12
C LYS A 7 42.16 7.67 7.09
N ILE A 8 41.05 7.54 6.35
CA ILE A 8 40.09 8.65 6.11
C ILE A 8 38.67 8.32 6.60
N VAL A 9 38.34 7.03 6.77
CA VAL A 9 37.02 6.59 7.22
C VAL A 9 37.09 6.28 8.73
N PRO A 10 36.33 6.99 9.59
CA PRO A 10 36.31 6.74 11.03
C PRO A 10 35.89 5.31 11.34
N ALA A 11 36.28 4.84 12.52
CA ALA A 11 35.76 3.60 13.08
C ALA A 11 34.23 3.69 13.20
N LEU A 12 33.54 2.58 12.96
CA LEU A 12 32.09 2.53 13.13
C LEU A 12 31.77 2.78 14.62
N PRO A 13 30.80 3.67 14.92
CA PRO A 13 30.40 3.93 16.29
C PRO A 13 29.70 2.69 16.88
N ILE A 14 29.89 2.51 18.18
CA ILE A 14 29.38 1.34 18.92
C ILE A 14 27.88 1.43 19.26
N SER A 15 27.29 2.62 19.21
CA SER A 15 25.87 2.88 19.48
C SER A 15 25.35 4.06 18.65
N ILE A 16 24.03 4.20 18.54
CA ILE A 16 23.42 5.35 17.86
C ILE A 16 23.77 6.65 18.61
N ASN A 17 23.86 6.63 19.95
CA ASN A 17 24.29 7.80 20.71
C ASN A 17 25.76 8.19 20.39
N ALA A 18 26.67 7.21 20.28
CA ALA A 18 28.06 7.47 19.89
C ALA A 18 28.17 8.00 18.45
N LEU A 19 27.26 7.58 17.55
CA LEU A 19 27.13 8.17 16.22
C LEU A 19 26.71 9.64 16.30
N ALA A 20 25.73 9.97 17.14
CA ALA A 20 25.29 11.35 17.32
C ALA A 20 26.41 12.23 17.88
N ASP A 21 27.13 11.79 18.93
CA ASP A 21 28.29 12.52 19.47
C ASP A 21 29.38 12.76 18.40
N TYR A 22 29.59 11.77 17.52
CA TYR A 22 30.51 11.91 16.39
C TYR A 22 30.03 12.98 15.39
N LEU A 23 28.74 13.01 15.07
CA LEU A 23 28.17 13.97 14.12
C LEU A 23 28.10 15.39 14.70
N ASP A 24 27.83 15.53 16.01
CA ASP A 24 27.90 16.81 16.73
C ASP A 24 29.31 17.43 16.64
N GLN A 25 30.35 16.61 16.71
CA GLN A 25 31.75 17.05 16.61
C GLN A 25 32.22 17.28 15.17
N ASN A 26 31.51 16.77 14.16
CA ASN A 26 31.90 16.83 12.76
C ASN A 26 30.70 17.27 11.87
N PRO A 27 30.08 18.44 12.15
CA PRO A 27 28.85 18.87 11.48
C PRO A 27 29.03 19.09 9.96
N GLU A 28 30.25 19.41 9.52
CA GLU A 28 30.60 19.64 8.11
C GLU A 28 30.76 18.35 7.29
N ARG A 29 30.80 17.18 7.94
CA ARG A 29 31.07 15.91 7.25
C ARG A 29 29.96 15.53 6.27
N TYR A 30 28.71 15.70 6.67
CA TYR A 30 27.55 15.42 5.84
C TYR A 30 26.67 16.66 5.81
N THR A 31 26.82 17.45 4.75
CA THR A 31 26.07 18.70 4.56
C THR A 31 25.15 18.61 3.36
N CYS A 32 24.02 19.30 3.44
CA CYS A 32 23.10 19.56 2.33
C CYS A 32 22.82 21.07 2.32
N CYS A 33 23.00 21.73 1.17
CA CYS A 33 22.91 23.20 1.07
C CYS A 33 23.78 23.93 2.11
N GLU A 34 25.02 23.47 2.31
CA GLU A 34 25.99 24.05 3.26
C GLU A 34 25.56 24.00 4.74
N GLN A 35 24.48 23.29 5.05
CA GLN A 35 24.00 23.07 6.40
C GLN A 35 24.22 21.61 6.80
N ALA A 36 24.43 21.37 8.10
CA ALA A 36 24.54 20.02 8.63
C ALA A 36 23.27 19.22 8.29
N PHE A 37 23.46 18.01 7.74
CA PHE A 37 22.34 17.12 7.41
C PHE A 37 21.82 16.37 8.64
N TYR A 38 22.70 16.11 9.61
CA TYR A 38 22.30 15.69 10.96
C TYR A 38 21.72 16.89 11.71
N GLN A 39 20.62 16.66 12.44
CA GLN A 39 19.83 17.72 13.06
C GLN A 39 19.87 17.63 14.58
N ASP A 40 19.49 16.48 15.15
CA ASP A 40 19.50 16.28 16.60
C ASP A 40 19.32 14.77 16.92
N ARG A 41 19.35 14.45 18.21
CA ARG A 41 18.98 13.15 18.77
C ARG A 41 17.89 13.26 19.84
N THR A 42 17.19 12.17 20.07
CA THR A 42 16.31 11.99 21.23
C THR A 42 16.67 10.68 21.93
N VAL A 43 16.49 10.64 23.25
CA VAL A 43 16.71 9.43 24.06
C VAL A 43 15.44 9.22 24.88
N ASP A 44 14.86 8.02 24.79
CA ASP A 44 13.68 7.67 25.58
C ASP A 44 14.04 7.26 27.01
N ASN A 45 13.01 6.99 27.83
CA ASN A 45 13.20 6.63 29.24
C ASN A 45 13.96 5.30 29.43
N ASP A 46 14.01 4.45 28.40
CA ASP A 46 14.74 3.18 28.39
C ASP A 46 16.16 3.33 27.84
N GLY A 47 16.60 4.56 27.55
CA GLY A 47 17.91 4.87 27.01
C GLY A 47 18.06 4.56 25.51
N LYS A 48 16.96 4.27 24.80
CA LYS A 48 16.99 4.03 23.35
C LYS A 48 17.06 5.35 22.62
N THR A 49 18.01 5.43 21.69
CA THR A 49 18.32 6.65 20.96
C THR A 49 17.64 6.65 19.59
N THR A 50 17.13 7.81 19.20
CA THR A 50 16.74 8.12 17.81
C THR A 50 17.59 9.27 17.32
N ILE A 51 18.12 9.16 16.10
CA ILE A 51 18.93 10.20 15.46
C ILE A 51 18.21 10.74 14.22
N ILE A 52 18.17 12.06 14.08
CA ILE A 52 17.35 12.77 13.11
C ILE A 52 18.24 13.43 12.05
N PHE A 53 17.88 13.21 10.78
CA PHE A 53 18.50 13.84 9.63
C PHE A 53 17.45 14.58 8.79
N GLY A 54 17.85 15.68 8.19
CA GLY A 54 17.00 16.51 7.33
C GLY A 54 17.79 17.66 6.73
N CYS A 55 17.19 18.32 5.74
CA CYS A 55 17.72 19.55 5.17
C CYS A 55 16.71 20.67 5.39
N THR A 56 17.05 21.65 6.23
CA THR A 56 16.16 22.76 6.58
C THR A 56 15.73 23.57 5.35
N SER A 57 16.66 23.80 4.41
CA SER A 57 16.34 24.48 3.15
C SER A 57 15.33 23.69 2.32
N LEU A 58 15.46 22.36 2.22
CA LEU A 58 14.51 21.52 1.47
C LEU A 58 13.13 21.56 2.11
N ILE A 59 13.08 21.42 3.44
CA ILE A 59 11.84 21.49 4.22
C ILE A 59 11.15 22.82 3.98
N SER A 60 11.89 23.94 4.07
CA SER A 60 11.36 25.27 3.82
C SER A 60 10.84 25.45 2.39
N ASP A 61 11.56 24.96 1.39
CA ASP A 61 11.13 25.03 -0.02
C ASP A 61 9.83 24.25 -0.26
N VAL A 62 9.71 23.07 0.34
CA VAL A 62 8.53 22.19 0.22
C VAL A 62 7.32 22.80 0.93
N VAL A 63 7.50 23.31 2.15
CA VAL A 63 6.41 23.96 2.91
C VAL A 63 5.96 25.25 2.25
N SER A 64 6.90 26.09 1.78
CA SER A 64 6.56 27.36 1.10
C SER A 64 5.80 27.17 -0.22
N GLN A 65 5.94 26.01 -0.86
CA GLN A 65 5.13 25.61 -2.01
C GLN A 65 3.76 25.02 -1.66
N GLY A 66 3.35 25.10 -0.38
CA GLY A 66 2.04 24.66 0.10
C GLY A 66 1.97 23.19 0.52
N GLY A 67 3.11 22.53 0.73
CA GLY A 67 3.15 21.15 1.21
C GLY A 67 2.65 21.02 2.65
N ASN A 68 1.46 20.43 2.83
CA ASN A 68 0.80 20.26 4.14
C ASN A 68 0.20 18.86 4.35
N GLU A 69 0.35 17.96 3.38
CA GLU A 69 0.00 16.56 3.50
C GLU A 69 1.27 15.75 3.77
N VAL A 70 1.25 14.99 4.86
CA VAL A 70 2.39 14.20 5.32
C VAL A 70 2.11 12.73 5.13
N HIS A 71 3.09 12.01 4.59
CA HIS A 71 3.08 10.55 4.57
C HIS A 71 4.27 10.07 5.39
N ALA A 72 4.07 9.06 6.22
CA ALA A 72 5.14 8.50 7.03
C ALA A 72 5.07 6.97 7.07
N ASP A 73 6.24 6.34 7.07
CA ASP A 73 6.42 4.90 7.15
C ASP A 73 7.84 4.61 7.67
N ALA A 74 8.05 3.38 8.15
CA ALA A 74 9.35 2.91 8.59
C ALA A 74 9.77 1.65 7.84
N THR A 75 11.09 1.47 7.67
CA THR A 75 11.65 0.29 7.01
C THR A 75 12.79 -0.33 7.80
N PHE A 76 12.76 -1.65 7.91
CA PHE A 76 13.76 -2.46 8.59
C PHE A 76 14.91 -2.90 7.66
N LYS A 77 14.68 -2.89 6.33
CA LYS A 77 15.54 -3.61 5.37
C LYS A 77 16.79 -2.82 4.94
N VAL A 78 16.81 -1.51 5.13
CA VAL A 78 17.86 -0.61 4.64
C VAL A 78 18.65 0.07 5.76
N THR A 79 18.54 -0.42 6.98
CA THR A 79 19.24 0.13 8.16
C THR A 79 20.70 -0.36 8.22
N PRO A 80 21.67 0.46 8.65
CA PRO A 80 23.03 -0.01 8.89
C PRO A 80 23.08 -1.13 9.95
N ALA A 81 23.94 -2.13 9.76
CA ALA A 81 24.15 -3.20 10.74
C ALA A 81 24.90 -2.72 11.99
N THR A 82 25.67 -1.64 11.89
CA THR A 82 26.46 -1.10 13.01
C THR A 82 26.57 0.43 12.89
N PRO A 83 26.13 1.19 13.91
CA PRO A 83 25.46 0.72 15.13
C PRO A 83 24.08 0.12 14.82
N GLN A 84 23.64 -0.82 15.65
CA GLN A 84 22.35 -1.48 15.44
C GLN A 84 21.24 -0.45 15.60
N SER A 85 20.41 -0.32 14.56
CA SER A 85 19.15 0.41 14.62
C SER A 85 18.02 -0.56 14.33
N ARG A 86 16.86 -0.30 14.92
CA ARG A 86 15.67 -1.12 14.70
C ARG A 86 15.08 -0.82 13.34
N GLN A 87 14.92 0.45 13.00
CA GLN A 87 14.25 0.89 11.78
C GLN A 87 14.77 2.24 11.29
N LEU A 88 14.55 2.50 10.01
CA LEU A 88 14.65 3.82 9.40
C LEU A 88 13.23 4.36 9.20
N PHE A 89 12.83 5.35 10.00
CA PHE A 89 11.60 6.09 9.81
C PHE A 89 11.81 7.23 8.82
N ILE A 90 10.84 7.46 7.93
CA ILE A 90 10.93 8.47 6.88
C ILE A 90 9.64 9.25 6.82
N LEU A 91 9.76 10.58 6.90
CA LEU A 91 8.64 11.50 6.77
C LEU A 91 8.74 12.21 5.43
N HIS A 92 7.65 12.12 4.67
CA HIS A 92 7.48 12.77 3.39
C HIS A 92 6.44 13.88 3.49
N ILE A 93 6.65 14.97 2.75
CA ILE A 93 5.61 15.95 2.47
C ILE A 93 5.24 15.87 0.99
N ILE A 94 3.96 15.99 0.70
CA ILE A 94 3.46 16.05 -0.68
C ILE A 94 3.39 17.48 -1.19
N VAL A 95 4.04 17.75 -2.32
CA VAL A 95 3.97 19.04 -3.04
C VAL A 95 3.67 18.77 -4.50
N GLN A 96 2.66 19.43 -5.06
CA GLN A 96 2.24 19.27 -6.47
C GLN A 96 2.19 17.80 -6.93
N ASN A 97 1.59 16.91 -6.12
CA ASN A 97 1.54 15.46 -6.38
C ASN A 97 2.88 14.71 -6.39
N HIS A 98 3.91 15.25 -5.77
CA HIS A 98 5.19 14.59 -5.58
C HIS A 98 5.49 14.44 -4.09
N SER A 99 5.83 13.24 -3.68
CA SER A 99 6.29 12.89 -2.34
C SER A 99 7.76 13.22 -2.22
N ILE A 100 8.07 14.14 -1.33
CA ILE A 100 9.43 14.59 -1.06
C ILE A 100 9.80 14.09 0.34
N PRO A 101 10.75 13.15 0.47
CA PRO A 101 11.27 12.77 1.79
C PRO A 101 12.05 13.93 2.35
N ILE A 102 11.67 14.38 3.55
CA ILE A 102 12.24 15.56 4.17
C ILE A 102 12.95 15.27 5.49
N ILE A 103 12.55 14.22 6.19
CA ILE A 103 13.14 13.80 7.46
C ILE A 103 13.41 12.30 7.40
N TYR A 104 14.58 11.91 7.87
CA TYR A 104 15.00 10.52 8.04
C TYR A 104 15.40 10.33 9.51
N ALA A 105 14.95 9.25 10.14
CA ALA A 105 15.33 8.96 11.51
C ALA A 105 15.75 7.50 11.67
N LEU A 106 16.97 7.26 12.17
CA LEU A 106 17.36 5.92 12.62
C LEU A 106 16.94 5.78 14.08
N MET A 107 16.10 4.78 14.34
CA MET A 107 15.47 4.57 15.65
C MET A 107 15.90 3.24 16.25
N GLU A 108 16.20 3.20 17.55
CA GLU A 108 16.45 1.96 18.30
C GLU A 108 15.15 1.34 18.88
N SER A 109 14.03 2.07 18.85
CA SER A 109 12.73 1.68 19.40
C SER A 109 11.59 2.15 18.48
N LYS A 110 10.47 1.42 18.47
CA LYS A 110 9.24 1.75 17.72
C LYS A 110 8.01 1.94 18.62
N THR A 111 8.24 2.26 19.90
CA THR A 111 7.16 2.52 20.84
C THR A 111 6.50 3.87 20.56
N GLU A 112 5.27 4.04 21.03
CA GLU A 112 4.56 5.32 20.94
C GLU A 112 5.36 6.47 21.57
N ALA A 113 6.03 6.20 22.70
CA ALA A 113 6.92 7.16 23.36
C ALA A 113 8.09 7.58 22.46
N ALA A 114 8.74 6.63 21.77
CA ALA A 114 9.84 6.92 20.86
C ALA A 114 9.38 7.76 19.66
N TYR A 115 8.25 7.42 19.04
CA TYR A 115 7.66 8.23 17.97
C TYR A 115 7.23 9.62 18.45
N THR A 116 6.62 9.72 19.64
CA THR A 116 6.18 11.00 20.21
C THR A 116 7.37 11.92 20.47
N LEU A 117 8.47 11.39 21.02
CA LEU A 117 9.72 12.15 21.22
C LEU A 117 10.30 12.62 19.88
N LEU A 118 10.38 11.72 18.89
CA LEU A 118 10.84 12.05 17.54
C LEU A 118 10.01 13.17 16.92
N LEU A 119 8.68 13.02 16.87
CA LEU A 119 7.79 13.99 16.24
C LEU A 119 7.78 15.32 17.00
N THR A 120 7.83 15.31 18.33
CA THR A 120 7.94 16.53 19.15
C THR A 120 9.24 17.26 18.85
N LYS A 121 10.35 16.53 18.72
CA LYS A 121 11.63 17.10 18.35
C LYS A 121 11.60 17.66 16.93
N CYS A 122 11.04 16.95 15.96
CA CYS A 122 10.84 17.44 14.61
C CYS A 122 10.00 18.72 14.56
N LYS A 123 8.92 18.81 15.36
CA LYS A 123 8.08 20.01 15.46
C LYS A 123 8.85 21.21 16.01
N ALA A 124 9.74 20.98 16.99
CA ALA A 124 10.60 22.03 17.55
C ALA A 124 11.68 22.50 16.56
N LEU A 125 12.30 21.57 15.83
CA LEU A 125 13.32 21.86 14.82
C LEU A 125 12.72 22.52 13.57
N PHE A 126 11.51 22.11 13.17
CA PHE A 126 10.85 22.50 11.93
C PHE A 126 9.41 22.97 12.17
N PRO A 127 9.21 24.10 12.87
CA PRO A 127 7.88 24.57 13.29
C PRO A 127 6.97 24.96 12.12
N SER A 128 7.52 25.12 10.92
CA SER A 128 6.76 25.39 9.70
C SER A 128 6.02 24.18 9.16
N ILE A 129 6.38 22.95 9.58
CA ILE A 129 5.64 21.74 9.21
C ILE A 129 4.36 21.69 10.04
N ILE A 130 3.25 22.08 9.42
CA ILE A 130 1.91 22.05 10.02
C ILE A 130 1.05 21.15 9.12
N PRO A 131 0.97 19.84 9.42
CA PRO A 131 0.22 18.92 8.59
C PRO A 131 -1.29 19.09 8.80
N ASN A 132 -2.04 19.20 7.71
CA ASN A 132 -3.52 19.13 7.77
C ASN A 132 -4.00 17.68 7.76
N CYS A 133 -3.27 16.82 7.07
CA CYS A 133 -3.55 15.40 6.90
C CYS A 133 -2.26 14.60 7.01
N VAL A 134 -2.31 13.49 7.74
CA VAL A 134 -1.24 12.49 7.82
C VAL A 134 -1.76 11.15 7.33
N MET A 135 -1.04 10.53 6.40
CA MET A 135 -1.30 9.18 5.90
C MET A 135 -0.21 8.23 6.38
N THR A 136 -0.57 7.21 7.14
CA THR A 136 0.35 6.15 7.58
C THR A 136 -0.25 4.78 7.27
N ASP A 137 0.47 3.72 7.60
CA ASP A 137 -0.15 2.42 7.84
C ASP A 137 -1.02 2.45 9.13
N PHE A 138 -1.39 1.26 9.63
CA PHE A 138 -2.19 1.11 10.84
C PHE A 138 -1.34 0.89 12.12
N GLU A 139 -0.06 1.27 12.14
CA GLU A 139 0.76 1.19 13.36
C GLU A 139 0.20 2.14 14.43
N THR A 140 -0.44 1.57 15.45
CA THR A 140 -1.11 2.31 16.55
C THR A 140 -0.17 3.30 17.21
N ALA A 141 1.07 2.88 17.50
CA ALA A 141 2.08 3.72 18.15
C ALA A 141 2.42 4.97 17.32
N LEU A 142 2.50 4.85 16.00
CA LEU A 142 2.80 5.98 15.12
C LEU A 142 1.60 6.92 14.97
N GLN A 143 0.40 6.36 14.79
CA GLN A 143 -0.83 7.16 14.68
C GLN A 143 -1.10 7.97 15.96
N ASN A 144 -0.99 7.33 17.12
CA ASN A 144 -1.16 8.00 18.41
C ASN A 144 -0.13 9.12 18.63
N ALA A 145 1.12 8.88 18.25
CA ALA A 145 2.17 9.89 18.34
C ALA A 145 1.88 11.11 17.44
N PHE A 146 1.38 10.91 16.21
CA PHE A 146 0.97 12.01 15.34
C PHE A 146 -0.18 12.82 15.95
N LEU A 147 -1.23 12.15 16.44
CA LEU A 147 -2.38 12.83 17.05
C LEU A 147 -2.03 13.54 18.37
N THR A 148 -1.04 13.02 19.10
CA THR A 148 -0.53 13.66 20.33
C THR A 148 0.25 14.94 19.99
N VAL A 149 1.11 14.91 18.97
CA VAL A 149 1.98 16.04 18.62
C VAL A 149 1.28 17.09 17.75
N TYR A 150 0.35 16.65 16.89
CA TYR A 150 -0.44 17.49 15.98
C TYR A 150 -1.94 17.19 16.15
N PRO A 151 -2.57 17.69 17.22
CA PRO A 151 -3.97 17.37 17.55
C PRO A 151 -4.99 17.89 16.52
N GLU A 152 -4.62 18.92 15.75
CA GLU A 152 -5.47 19.50 14.70
C GLU A 152 -5.35 18.74 13.36
N THR A 153 -4.43 17.78 13.25
CA THR A 153 -4.23 16.99 12.03
C THR A 153 -5.22 15.86 11.97
N VAL A 154 -5.75 15.59 10.78
CA VAL A 154 -6.53 14.37 10.52
C VAL A 154 -5.58 13.24 10.15
N ALA A 155 -5.56 12.18 10.95
CA ALA A 155 -4.79 10.97 10.66
C ALA A 155 -5.66 9.96 9.90
N HIS A 156 -5.17 9.50 8.75
CA HIS A 156 -5.81 8.48 7.94
C HIS A 156 -4.91 7.26 7.80
N GLY A 157 -5.51 6.09 7.93
CA GLY A 157 -4.89 4.83 7.56
C GLY A 157 -4.91 4.63 6.04
N CYS A 158 -3.83 4.09 5.51
CA CYS A 158 -3.71 3.74 4.11
C CYS A 158 -4.77 2.71 3.68
N TRP A 159 -5.55 3.04 2.65
CA TRP A 159 -6.59 2.14 2.10
C TRP A 159 -6.02 0.82 1.59
N PHE A 160 -4.78 0.80 1.09
CA PHE A 160 -4.11 -0.43 0.68
C PHE A 160 -3.86 -1.36 1.88
N HIS A 161 -3.28 -0.83 2.96
CA HIS A 161 -3.07 -1.56 4.21
C HIS A 161 -4.39 -2.01 4.86
N TYR A 162 -5.45 -1.22 4.70
CA TYR A 162 -6.80 -1.58 5.13
C TYR A 162 -7.30 -2.83 4.39
N VAL A 163 -7.23 -2.82 3.05
CA VAL A 163 -7.63 -3.98 2.23
C VAL A 163 -6.76 -5.20 2.53
N GLN A 164 -5.44 -5.01 2.72
CA GLN A 164 -4.53 -6.06 3.17
C GLN A 164 -4.99 -6.71 4.47
N ALA A 165 -5.33 -5.92 5.48
CA ALA A 165 -5.79 -6.44 6.76
C ALA A 165 -7.08 -7.26 6.63
N LEU A 166 -8.02 -6.86 5.76
CA LEU A 166 -9.21 -7.66 5.47
C LEU A 166 -8.85 -9.03 4.86
N ILE A 167 -7.94 -9.04 3.88
CA ILE A 167 -7.47 -10.27 3.21
C ILE A 167 -6.73 -11.17 4.21
N LYS A 168 -5.81 -10.63 5.00
CA LYS A 168 -5.06 -11.35 6.05
C LYS A 168 -6.03 -12.00 7.04
N ASN A 169 -7.08 -11.29 7.44
CA ASN A 169 -8.09 -11.84 8.34
C ASN A 169 -8.87 -13.00 7.69
N VAL A 170 -9.30 -12.86 6.43
CA VAL A 170 -9.97 -13.95 5.68
C VAL A 170 -9.06 -15.19 5.59
N LYS A 171 -7.77 -15.01 5.31
CA LYS A 171 -6.77 -16.10 5.29
C LYS A 171 -6.66 -16.76 6.67
N ARG A 172 -6.51 -15.96 7.73
CA ARG A 172 -6.40 -16.44 9.13
C ARG A 172 -7.63 -17.23 9.59
N LEU A 173 -8.83 -16.83 9.16
CA LEU A 173 -10.07 -17.53 9.45
C LEU A 173 -10.29 -18.80 8.60
N GLY A 174 -9.34 -19.18 7.74
CA GLY A 174 -9.47 -20.33 6.85
C GLY A 174 -10.51 -20.14 5.73
N LEU A 175 -10.94 -18.89 5.48
CA LEU A 175 -11.99 -18.56 4.51
C LEU A 175 -11.45 -18.32 3.09
N ALA A 176 -10.13 -18.35 2.87
CA ALA A 176 -9.52 -18.03 1.59
C ALA A 176 -10.06 -18.87 0.42
N GLN A 177 -10.09 -20.20 0.56
CA GLN A 177 -10.62 -21.10 -0.47
C GLN A 177 -12.12 -20.90 -0.67
N TYR A 178 -12.88 -20.74 0.42
CA TYR A 178 -14.31 -20.45 0.35
C TYR A 178 -14.61 -19.16 -0.44
N VAL A 179 -13.85 -18.09 -0.20
CA VAL A 179 -13.97 -16.83 -0.93
C VAL A 179 -13.58 -17.01 -2.40
N LYS A 180 -12.51 -17.77 -2.69
CA LYS A 180 -12.09 -18.07 -4.07
C LYS A 180 -13.20 -18.75 -4.87
N ASP A 181 -13.91 -19.70 -4.25
CA ASP A 181 -14.94 -20.49 -4.95
C ASP A 181 -16.34 -19.85 -4.92
N ASN A 182 -16.57 -18.85 -4.07
CA ASN A 182 -17.89 -18.23 -3.90
C ASN A 182 -17.90 -16.76 -4.35
N VAL A 183 -18.48 -16.50 -5.52
CA VAL A 183 -18.60 -15.16 -6.11
C VAL A 183 -19.31 -14.16 -5.19
N GLN A 184 -20.33 -14.59 -4.45
CA GLN A 184 -21.07 -13.71 -3.54
C GLN A 184 -20.23 -13.34 -2.31
N ALA A 185 -19.39 -14.27 -1.84
CA ALA A 185 -18.39 -13.99 -0.81
C ALA A 185 -17.31 -13.00 -1.31
N GLN A 186 -16.86 -13.13 -2.56
CA GLN A 186 -15.95 -12.16 -3.17
C GLN A 186 -16.57 -10.76 -3.23
N ILE A 187 -17.84 -10.66 -3.65
CA ILE A 187 -18.58 -9.39 -3.69
C ILE A 187 -18.66 -8.79 -2.28
N CYS A 188 -19.01 -9.59 -1.25
CA CYS A 188 -19.07 -9.10 0.12
C CYS A 188 -17.72 -8.56 0.60
N LEU A 189 -16.62 -9.28 0.36
CA LEU A 189 -15.27 -8.83 0.72
C LEU A 189 -14.88 -7.54 -0.02
N LYS A 190 -15.17 -7.45 -1.31
CA LYS A 190 -14.89 -6.26 -2.13
C LYS A 190 -15.76 -5.07 -1.71
N MET A 191 -17.01 -5.29 -1.33
CA MET A 191 -17.86 -4.22 -0.76
C MET A 191 -17.32 -3.78 0.61
N CYS A 192 -16.81 -4.69 1.45
CA CYS A 192 -16.13 -4.32 2.69
C CYS A 192 -14.89 -3.46 2.42
N ALA A 193 -14.09 -3.79 1.41
CA ALA A 193 -12.97 -2.96 0.96
C ALA A 193 -13.42 -1.55 0.52
N ALA A 194 -14.59 -1.44 -0.13
CA ALA A 194 -15.16 -0.18 -0.59
C ALA A 194 -15.80 0.67 0.53
N LEU A 195 -16.02 0.13 1.74
CA LEU A 195 -16.56 0.91 2.86
C LEU A 195 -15.64 2.08 3.24
N ALA A 196 -14.32 1.92 3.11
CA ALA A 196 -13.35 2.99 3.32
C ALA A 196 -13.55 4.20 2.37
N LEU A 197 -14.27 4.01 1.25
CA LEU A 197 -14.55 5.06 0.27
C LEU A 197 -15.84 5.82 0.57
N LEU A 198 -16.53 5.53 1.67
CA LEU A 198 -17.75 6.21 2.10
C LEU A 198 -17.46 7.26 3.17
N PRO A 199 -18.29 8.31 3.27
CA PRO A 199 -18.21 9.22 4.40
C PRO A 199 -18.49 8.45 5.69
N VAL A 200 -17.79 8.80 6.77
CA VAL A 200 -17.79 8.11 8.07
C VAL A 200 -19.21 7.77 8.54
N ASN A 201 -20.14 8.72 8.42
CA ASN A 201 -21.53 8.57 8.85
C ASN A 201 -22.38 7.58 8.03
N LYS A 202 -21.92 7.13 6.85
CA LYS A 202 -22.59 6.11 6.02
C LYS A 202 -21.96 4.73 6.12
N ILE A 203 -20.83 4.58 6.83
CA ILE A 203 -20.09 3.31 6.88
C ILE A 203 -20.88 2.21 7.60
N ASP A 204 -21.50 2.51 8.74
CA ASP A 204 -22.31 1.50 9.46
C ASP A 204 -23.49 1.02 8.61
N GLU A 205 -24.24 1.96 8.01
CA GLU A 205 -25.35 1.63 7.10
C GLU A 205 -24.87 0.77 5.93
N GLY A 206 -23.74 1.14 5.32
CA GLY A 206 -23.11 0.36 4.26
C GLY A 206 -22.75 -1.06 4.69
N PHE A 207 -22.22 -1.21 5.91
CA PHE A 207 -21.90 -2.52 6.47
C PHE A 207 -23.16 -3.37 6.72
N GLN A 208 -24.25 -2.78 7.23
CA GLN A 208 -25.52 -3.51 7.37
C GLN A 208 -26.09 -3.97 6.02
N LEU A 209 -25.93 -3.16 4.96
CA LEU A 209 -26.33 -3.56 3.60
C LEU A 209 -25.52 -4.75 3.09
N ILE A 210 -24.22 -4.81 3.39
CA ILE A 210 -23.36 -5.96 3.04
C ILE A 210 -23.78 -7.20 3.81
N ARG A 211 -24.07 -7.09 5.12
CA ARG A 211 -24.58 -8.21 5.93
C ARG A 211 -25.90 -8.75 5.38
N ARG A 212 -26.82 -7.87 4.99
CA ARG A 212 -28.09 -8.27 4.36
C ARG A 212 -27.85 -8.98 3.02
N HIS A 213 -26.99 -8.41 2.17
CA HIS A 213 -26.61 -9.04 0.90
C HIS A 213 -26.01 -10.44 1.12
N ALA A 214 -25.18 -10.62 2.14
CA ALA A 214 -24.61 -11.91 2.50
C ALA A 214 -25.69 -12.92 2.93
N ILE A 215 -26.66 -12.49 3.75
CA ILE A 215 -27.79 -13.35 4.18
C ILE A 215 -28.62 -13.78 2.97
N ASP A 216 -29.03 -12.81 2.12
CA ASP A 216 -29.86 -13.06 0.94
C ASP A 216 -29.20 -14.01 -0.06
N ASN A 217 -27.87 -14.09 -0.04
CA ASN A 217 -27.05 -14.92 -0.94
C ASN A 217 -26.38 -16.12 -0.24
N ASN A 218 -26.78 -16.46 0.99
CA ASN A 218 -26.24 -17.59 1.76
C ASN A 218 -24.71 -17.56 1.93
N VAL A 219 -24.12 -16.38 2.08
CA VAL A 219 -22.68 -16.20 2.31
C VAL A 219 -22.34 -16.43 3.79
N ARG A 220 -21.42 -17.36 4.05
CA ARG A 220 -20.98 -17.77 5.39
C ARG A 220 -19.83 -16.89 5.89
N PHE A 221 -20.13 -15.63 6.20
CA PHE A 221 -19.16 -14.63 6.68
C PHE A 221 -19.34 -14.26 8.16
N ALA A 222 -20.04 -15.08 8.96
CA ALA A 222 -20.36 -14.74 10.36
C ALA A 222 -19.11 -14.36 11.19
N THR A 223 -18.05 -15.16 11.15
CA THR A 223 -16.79 -14.90 11.87
C THR A 223 -16.06 -13.66 11.34
N PHE A 224 -16.00 -13.50 10.00
CA PHE A 224 -15.41 -12.33 9.36
C PHE A 224 -16.16 -11.04 9.69
N PHE A 225 -17.50 -11.06 9.69
CA PHE A 225 -18.31 -9.88 10.06
C PHE A 225 -18.26 -9.57 11.54
N ASN A 226 -18.12 -10.57 12.42
CA ASN A 226 -17.86 -10.32 13.83
C ASN A 226 -16.52 -9.61 14.02
N TYR A 227 -15.46 -10.09 13.35
CA TYR A 227 -14.17 -9.39 13.30
C TYR A 227 -14.34 -7.95 12.79
N TYR A 228 -14.98 -7.77 11.64
CA TYR A 228 -15.12 -6.45 11.03
C TYR A 228 -15.85 -5.47 11.96
N SER A 229 -16.96 -5.91 12.55
CA SER A 229 -17.73 -5.06 13.46
C SER A 229 -16.98 -4.73 14.75
N ASN A 230 -16.25 -5.67 15.34
CA ASN A 230 -15.53 -5.43 16.59
C ASN A 230 -14.26 -4.61 16.35
N TYR A 231 -13.46 -4.98 15.36
CA TYR A 231 -12.18 -4.33 15.12
C TYR A 231 -12.34 -3.00 14.37
N TRP A 232 -12.93 -3.00 13.18
CA TRP A 232 -12.99 -1.80 12.33
C TRP A 232 -14.04 -0.79 12.77
N LEU A 233 -15.23 -1.23 13.17
CA LEU A 233 -16.31 -0.32 13.53
C LEU A 233 -16.27 0.14 14.99
N ARG A 234 -15.89 -0.73 15.94
CA ARG A 234 -15.90 -0.41 17.38
C ARG A 234 -14.54 0.01 17.92
N ASN A 235 -13.49 -0.79 17.70
CA ASN A 235 -12.19 -0.55 18.32
C ASN A 235 -11.39 0.54 17.61
N ARG A 236 -11.22 0.43 16.29
CA ARG A 236 -10.49 1.43 15.49
C ARG A 236 -11.32 2.66 15.13
N GLY A 237 -12.60 2.45 14.84
CA GLY A 237 -13.50 3.50 14.39
C GLY A 237 -13.41 3.78 12.88
N PRO A 238 -14.52 4.06 12.20
CA PRO A 238 -14.53 4.41 10.78
C PRO A 238 -13.77 5.67 10.41
N GLU A 239 -13.52 6.56 11.37
CA GLU A 239 -12.75 7.80 11.21
C GLU A 239 -11.32 7.51 10.75
N VAL A 240 -10.72 6.42 11.23
CA VAL A 240 -9.31 6.09 10.98
C VAL A 240 -9.11 5.50 9.58
N PHE A 241 -10.02 4.66 9.09
CA PHE A 241 -9.85 3.97 7.80
C PHE A 241 -10.65 4.59 6.65
N SER A 242 -11.58 5.51 6.93
CA SER A 242 -12.24 6.25 5.87
C SER A 242 -11.24 7.16 5.17
N VAL A 243 -11.18 7.03 3.85
CA VAL A 243 -10.39 7.87 2.94
C VAL A 243 -11.30 8.64 1.98
N TYR A 244 -12.57 8.82 2.38
CA TYR A 244 -13.56 9.56 1.61
C TYR A 244 -13.13 11.00 1.39
N GLY A 245 -13.32 11.49 0.16
CA GLY A 245 -12.96 12.86 -0.23
C GLY A 245 -11.45 13.13 -0.31
N LEU A 246 -10.59 12.19 0.09
CA LEU A 246 -9.14 12.43 0.07
C LEU A 246 -8.57 12.39 -1.36
N PRO A 247 -7.62 13.28 -1.69
CA PRO A 247 -6.93 13.24 -2.97
C PRO A 247 -6.13 11.94 -3.11
N ARG A 248 -5.42 11.55 -2.05
CA ARG A 248 -4.63 10.31 -1.94
C ARG A 248 -5.26 9.39 -0.89
N ARG A 249 -5.31 8.10 -1.21
CA ARG A 249 -5.94 7.07 -0.36
C ARG A 249 -4.93 6.05 0.13
N THR A 250 -3.69 6.09 -0.37
CA THR A 250 -2.65 5.11 -0.08
C THR A 250 -1.30 5.78 0.14
N ASN A 251 -0.39 5.11 0.86
CA ASN A 251 0.97 5.56 1.12
C ASN A 251 2.04 4.86 0.25
N ASN A 252 1.65 4.30 -0.90
CA ASN A 252 2.57 3.61 -1.84
C ASN A 252 3.74 4.48 -2.32
N ASN A 253 3.63 5.81 -2.26
CA ASN A 253 4.74 6.72 -2.52
C ASN A 253 5.91 6.46 -1.58
N VAL A 254 5.64 6.14 -0.31
CA VAL A 254 6.67 5.84 0.69
C VAL A 254 7.20 4.42 0.50
N GLU A 255 6.34 3.44 0.24
CA GLU A 255 6.76 2.07 -0.12
C GLU A 255 7.65 2.05 -1.36
N CYS A 256 7.29 2.81 -2.40
CA CYS A 256 8.08 2.94 -3.61
C CYS A 256 9.45 3.57 -3.30
N PHE A 257 9.49 4.56 -2.41
CA PHE A 257 10.74 5.14 -1.95
C PHE A 257 11.59 4.12 -1.17
N HIS A 258 10.99 3.29 -0.32
CA HIS A 258 11.67 2.19 0.36
C HIS A 258 12.27 1.19 -0.63
N SER A 259 11.54 0.83 -1.68
CA SER A 259 12.05 -0.03 -2.75
C SER A 259 13.22 0.60 -3.50
N GLN A 260 13.14 1.90 -3.85
CA GLN A 260 14.23 2.63 -4.47
C GLN A 260 15.48 2.72 -3.57
N LEU A 261 15.29 2.90 -2.26
CA LEU A 261 16.40 2.83 -1.30
C LEU A 261 17.06 1.46 -1.37
N LYS A 262 16.25 0.39 -1.31
CA LYS A 262 16.74 -1.00 -1.34
C LYS A 262 17.52 -1.30 -2.61
N GLU A 263 16.99 -0.91 -3.78
CA GLU A 263 17.65 -1.04 -5.08
C GLU A 263 18.95 -0.24 -5.12
N LYS A 264 18.95 0.99 -4.60
CA LYS A 264 20.13 1.85 -4.60
C LYS A 264 21.23 1.34 -3.68
N PHE A 265 20.87 0.76 -2.53
CA PHE A 265 21.85 0.20 -1.60
C PHE A 265 22.40 -1.14 -2.07
N GLN A 266 21.63 -1.92 -2.85
CA GLN A 266 21.98 -3.26 -3.38
C GLN A 266 22.38 -4.30 -2.32
N ILE A 267 22.32 -3.94 -1.04
CA ILE A 267 22.79 -4.72 0.09
C ILE A 267 21.79 -4.51 1.23
N LEU A 268 21.35 -5.61 1.83
CA LEU A 268 20.64 -5.63 3.10
C LEU A 268 21.66 -5.22 4.17
N HIS A 269 21.49 -4.04 4.77
CA HIS A 269 22.40 -3.44 5.74
C HIS A 269 23.72 -2.87 5.18
N PRO A 270 23.66 -1.68 4.53
CA PRO A 270 24.85 -0.99 4.05
C PRO A 270 25.79 -0.56 5.19
N ASN A 271 27.06 -0.31 4.86
CA ASN A 271 27.98 0.37 5.76
C ASN A 271 27.42 1.75 6.14
N LEU A 272 27.47 2.10 7.43
CA LEU A 272 26.91 3.34 7.97
C LEU A 272 27.34 4.60 7.22
N TRP A 273 28.64 4.74 6.92
CA TRP A 273 29.14 5.96 6.28
C TRP A 273 28.65 6.08 4.84
N THR A 274 28.60 4.95 4.12
CA THR A 274 27.99 4.87 2.79
C THR A 274 26.49 5.14 2.84
N PHE A 275 25.80 4.66 3.88
CA PHE A 275 24.39 4.91 4.13
C PHE A 275 24.09 6.41 4.30
N LEU A 276 24.82 7.09 5.19
CA LEU A 276 24.65 8.53 5.43
C LEU A 276 24.95 9.36 4.19
N GLU A 277 26.00 9.01 3.44
CA GLU A 277 26.32 9.67 2.17
C GLU A 277 25.18 9.52 1.15
N HIS A 278 24.57 8.34 1.07
CA HIS A 278 23.43 8.12 0.18
C HIS A 278 22.18 8.89 0.60
N LEU A 279 21.85 8.94 1.90
CA LEU A 279 20.71 9.74 2.39
C LEU A 279 20.90 11.22 2.08
N LYS A 280 22.08 11.76 2.39
CA LYS A 280 22.42 13.16 2.07
C LYS A 280 22.28 13.43 0.57
N ASN A 281 22.83 12.55 -0.27
CA ASN A 281 22.77 12.72 -1.72
C ASN A 281 21.35 12.58 -2.28
N LEU A 282 20.46 11.82 -1.62
CA LEU A 282 19.04 11.80 -1.96
C LEU A 282 18.38 13.14 -1.67
N SER A 283 18.60 13.70 -0.47
CA SER A 283 18.08 15.03 -0.11
C SER A 283 18.55 16.10 -1.12
N SER A 284 19.82 16.08 -1.54
CA SER A 284 20.33 16.98 -2.58
C SER A 284 19.64 16.81 -3.93
N LYS A 285 19.26 15.58 -4.33
CA LYS A 285 18.49 15.34 -5.57
C LYS A 285 17.09 15.92 -5.47
N TYR A 286 16.45 15.82 -4.30
CA TYR A 286 15.10 16.35 -4.12
C TYR A 286 15.04 17.89 -4.17
N HIS A 287 16.13 18.61 -3.89
CA HIS A 287 16.18 20.05 -4.20
C HIS A 287 16.01 20.34 -5.69
N VAL A 288 16.63 19.53 -6.55
CA VAL A 288 16.46 19.68 -8.00
C VAL A 288 15.00 19.44 -8.36
N THR A 289 14.40 18.36 -7.83
CA THR A 289 12.97 18.07 -8.02
C THR A 289 12.10 19.25 -7.58
N VAL A 290 12.26 19.74 -6.36
CA VAL A 290 11.41 20.82 -5.79
C VAL A 290 11.59 22.13 -6.57
N ARG A 291 12.80 22.44 -7.05
CA ARG A 291 13.03 23.59 -7.93
C ARG A 291 12.36 23.42 -9.29
N GLN A 292 12.44 22.24 -9.88
CA GLN A 292 11.76 21.93 -11.13
C GLN A 292 10.23 22.05 -10.99
N LEU A 293 9.66 21.62 -9.86
CA LEU A 293 8.24 21.79 -9.55
C LEU A 293 7.86 23.27 -9.44
N ALA A 294 8.67 24.08 -8.76
CA ALA A 294 8.44 25.52 -8.66
C ALA A 294 8.42 26.21 -10.03
N LEU A 295 9.18 25.69 -11.00
CA LEU A 295 9.23 26.17 -12.38
C LEU A 295 8.14 25.56 -13.29
N GLY A 296 7.25 24.72 -12.75
CA GLY A 296 6.20 24.03 -13.52
C GLY A 296 6.74 22.97 -14.49
N GLN A 297 7.96 22.48 -14.29
CA GLN A 297 8.55 21.45 -15.13
C GLN A 297 8.00 20.07 -14.80
N ARG A 298 7.94 19.21 -15.81
CA ARG A 298 7.50 17.82 -15.66
C ARG A 298 8.68 16.94 -15.26
N ILE A 299 8.66 16.39 -14.05
CA ILE A 299 9.79 15.67 -13.46
C ILE A 299 9.61 14.15 -13.53
N SER A 300 8.37 13.68 -13.42
CA SER A 300 8.02 12.27 -13.41
C SER A 300 7.36 11.84 -14.70
N ARG A 301 7.46 10.53 -15.00
CA ARG A 301 6.65 9.88 -16.03
C ARG A 301 5.18 10.12 -15.72
N ALA A 302 4.36 10.24 -16.76
CA ALA A 302 2.92 10.35 -16.61
C ALA A 302 2.39 9.23 -15.70
N VAL A 303 1.49 9.57 -14.78
CA VAL A 303 0.76 8.58 -14.00
C VAL A 303 0.13 7.56 -14.95
N LYS A 304 0.31 6.26 -14.69
CA LYS A 304 -0.28 5.21 -15.52
C LYS A 304 -1.80 5.41 -15.56
N ILE A 305 -2.39 5.44 -16.77
CA ILE A 305 -3.81 5.76 -17.02
C ILE A 305 -4.75 4.93 -16.14
N LYS A 306 -4.45 3.65 -15.89
CA LYS A 306 -5.26 2.76 -15.03
C LYS A 306 -5.55 3.35 -13.65
N TYR A 307 -4.59 4.07 -13.04
CA TYR A 307 -4.79 4.65 -11.72
C TYR A 307 -5.68 5.91 -11.77
N LEU A 308 -5.52 6.72 -12.84
CA LEU A 308 -6.42 7.85 -13.11
C LEU A 308 -7.84 7.35 -13.36
N LEU A 309 -8.03 6.28 -14.13
CA LEU A 309 -9.35 5.72 -14.37
C LEU A 309 -10.00 5.20 -13.07
N ASN A 310 -9.24 4.50 -12.22
CA ASN A 310 -9.76 4.02 -10.94
C ASN A 310 -10.18 5.18 -10.02
N SER A 311 -9.33 6.20 -9.88
CA SER A 311 -9.65 7.36 -9.03
C SER A 311 -10.83 8.17 -9.59
N GLY A 312 -10.91 8.29 -10.92
CA GLY A 312 -12.03 8.96 -11.60
C GLY A 312 -13.35 8.20 -11.41
N ARG A 313 -13.31 6.86 -11.38
CA ARG A 313 -14.48 6.03 -11.06
C ARG A 313 -14.97 6.29 -9.63
N ILE A 314 -14.08 6.22 -8.65
CA ILE A 314 -14.42 6.47 -7.24
C ILE A 314 -15.03 7.87 -7.10
N LEU A 315 -14.43 8.89 -7.72
CA LEU A 315 -14.94 10.26 -7.70
C LEU A 315 -16.33 10.36 -8.32
N LYS A 316 -16.55 9.75 -9.48
CA LYS A 316 -17.85 9.75 -10.15
C LYS A 316 -18.93 9.06 -9.30
N SER A 317 -18.65 7.87 -8.76
CA SER A 317 -19.59 7.15 -7.89
C SER A 317 -19.87 7.94 -6.61
N THR A 318 -18.86 8.62 -6.06
CA THR A 318 -19.01 9.51 -4.89
C THR A 318 -19.99 10.65 -5.20
N GLN A 319 -19.77 11.37 -6.30
CA GLN A 319 -20.66 12.45 -6.73
C GLN A 319 -22.09 11.96 -6.99
N GLN A 320 -22.25 10.79 -7.62
CA GLN A 320 -23.57 10.20 -7.84
C GLN A 320 -24.28 9.84 -6.54
N LEU A 321 -23.55 9.33 -5.54
CA LEU A 321 -24.10 9.03 -4.22
C LEU A 321 -24.50 10.30 -3.48
N ASP A 322 -23.67 11.35 -3.55
CA ASP A 322 -23.93 12.62 -2.86
C ASP A 322 -25.12 13.37 -3.47
N LEU A 323 -25.31 13.27 -4.79
CA LEU A 323 -26.49 13.80 -5.50
C LEU A 323 -27.74 12.90 -5.37
N GLY A 324 -27.63 11.74 -4.73
CA GLY A 324 -28.74 10.78 -4.60
C GLY A 324 -29.14 10.07 -5.91
N HIS A 325 -28.28 10.10 -6.93
CA HIS A 325 -28.52 9.40 -8.20
C HIS A 325 -28.30 7.89 -8.10
N ILE A 326 -27.51 7.45 -7.13
CA ILE A 326 -27.32 6.04 -6.81
C ILE A 326 -27.53 5.83 -5.31
N THR A 327 -28.01 4.66 -4.97
CA THR A 327 -28.14 4.19 -3.58
C THR A 327 -26.78 3.83 -2.99
N LEU A 328 -26.72 3.71 -1.67
CA LEU A 328 -25.52 3.27 -0.96
C LEU A 328 -25.06 1.87 -1.40
N LYS A 329 -26.00 0.95 -1.65
CA LYS A 329 -25.70 -0.39 -2.16
C LYS A 329 -25.09 -0.34 -3.56
N GLU A 330 -25.62 0.49 -4.44
CA GLU A 330 -25.07 0.66 -5.79
C GLU A 330 -23.67 1.27 -5.77
N PHE A 331 -23.42 2.25 -4.90
CA PHE A 331 -22.06 2.78 -4.69
C PHE A 331 -21.10 1.67 -4.30
N LEU A 332 -21.44 0.86 -3.28
CA LEU A 332 -20.59 -0.22 -2.79
C LEU A 332 -20.29 -1.25 -3.89
N LEU A 333 -21.28 -1.58 -4.72
CA LEU A 333 -21.09 -2.48 -5.86
C LEU A 333 -20.20 -1.87 -6.95
N GLN A 334 -20.41 -0.60 -7.31
CA GLN A 334 -19.59 0.08 -8.33
C GLN A 334 -18.13 0.23 -7.89
N CYS A 335 -17.91 0.57 -6.63
CA CYS A 335 -16.59 0.75 -6.04
C CYS A 335 -15.92 -0.58 -5.64
N SER A 336 -16.65 -1.70 -5.61
CA SER A 336 -16.10 -3.03 -5.30
C SER A 336 -14.98 -3.46 -6.28
N HIS A 337 -15.01 -2.93 -7.50
CA HIS A 337 -13.99 -3.18 -8.52
C HIS A 337 -12.70 -2.35 -8.32
N SER A 338 -12.70 -1.37 -7.42
CA SER A 338 -11.57 -0.44 -7.26
C SER A 338 -10.34 -1.04 -6.57
N ALA A 339 -10.52 -2.14 -5.84
CA ALA A 339 -9.43 -2.94 -5.24
C ALA A 339 -9.36 -4.36 -5.81
N GLU A 340 -10.13 -4.68 -6.86
CA GLU A 340 -10.31 -6.05 -7.35
C GLU A 340 -9.01 -6.70 -7.78
N ARG A 341 -8.21 -6.01 -8.60
CA ARG A 341 -6.92 -6.55 -9.08
C ARG A 341 -6.03 -6.97 -7.92
N TYR A 342 -5.94 -6.10 -6.91
CA TYR A 342 -5.12 -6.38 -5.74
C TYR A 342 -5.66 -7.56 -4.93
N ILE A 343 -6.96 -7.59 -4.65
CA ILE A 343 -7.61 -8.69 -3.93
C ILE A 343 -7.40 -10.03 -4.66
N ARG A 344 -7.48 -10.02 -6.01
CA ARG A 344 -7.25 -11.20 -6.85
C ARG A 344 -5.81 -11.72 -6.74
N GLU A 345 -4.84 -10.82 -6.86
CA GLU A 345 -3.41 -11.12 -6.78
C GLU A 345 -3.09 -11.72 -5.41
N GLU A 346 -3.50 -11.07 -4.31
CA GLU A 346 -3.21 -11.52 -2.95
C GLU A 346 -3.88 -12.83 -2.53
N MET A 347 -5.09 -13.09 -3.02
CA MET A 347 -5.81 -14.32 -2.69
C MET A 347 -5.41 -15.50 -3.58
N ASN A 348 -4.41 -15.32 -4.45
CA ASN A 348 -4.00 -16.30 -5.45
C ASN A 348 -5.22 -16.86 -6.20
N TRP A 349 -6.13 -15.98 -6.65
CA TRP A 349 -7.34 -16.40 -7.37
C TRP A 349 -7.04 -16.96 -8.77
N HIS A 350 -5.77 -16.95 -9.20
CA HIS A 350 -5.31 -17.83 -10.25
C HIS A 350 -5.47 -19.28 -9.79
N ILE A 351 -6.41 -19.98 -10.42
CA ILE A 351 -6.42 -21.43 -10.49
C ILE A 351 -5.14 -21.84 -11.24
N ASN A 352 -4.53 -22.95 -10.82
CA ASN A 352 -3.58 -23.72 -11.61
C ASN A 352 -4.10 -23.82 -13.06
N VAL A 353 -3.67 -22.90 -13.91
CA VAL A 353 -3.42 -23.27 -15.30
C VAL A 353 -2.10 -24.00 -15.19
N GLU A 354 -2.10 -25.28 -15.55
CA GLU A 354 -0.90 -26.09 -15.70
C GLU A 354 0.25 -25.23 -16.22
N GLN A 355 1.46 -25.46 -15.69
CA GLN A 355 2.69 -24.94 -16.26
C GLN A 355 2.81 -25.41 -17.71
N GLY A 356 2.13 -24.71 -18.61
CA GLY A 356 2.38 -24.70 -20.04
C GLY A 356 3.55 -23.78 -20.26
N VAL A 357 4.73 -24.37 -20.18
CA VAL A 357 5.98 -23.83 -20.70
C VAL A 357 5.71 -23.27 -22.10
N ILE A 358 5.73 -21.93 -22.26
CA ILE A 358 6.06 -21.33 -23.56
C ILE A 358 7.57 -21.10 -23.51
N GLU A 359 8.31 -22.18 -23.64
CA GLU A 359 9.64 -22.11 -24.22
C GLU A 359 9.40 -22.02 -25.73
N GLU A 360 9.70 -20.86 -26.29
CA GLU A 360 10.11 -20.79 -27.69
C GLU A 360 11.32 -21.71 -27.82
N ASN A 361 11.25 -22.79 -28.61
CA ASN A 361 12.39 -23.30 -29.35
C ASN A 361 11.99 -24.28 -30.46
N GLU A 362 12.78 -24.19 -31.52
CA GLU A 362 12.63 -24.75 -32.86
C GLU A 362 12.76 -26.30 -32.90
N ASP A 363 12.09 -26.87 -33.90
CA ASP A 363 12.40 -28.10 -34.63
C ASP A 363 12.35 -29.51 -33.97
N GLU A 364 11.35 -30.27 -34.44
CA GLU A 364 11.40 -31.63 -35.04
C GLU A 364 11.91 -32.89 -34.26
N ILE A 365 10.99 -33.86 -34.16
CA ILE A 365 11.11 -35.34 -34.30
C ILE A 365 10.67 -36.21 -33.09
N ALA A 366 9.88 -37.23 -33.43
CA ALA A 366 9.03 -38.09 -32.61
C ALA A 366 9.71 -39.35 -32.03
N VAL A 367 9.15 -39.91 -30.93
CA VAL A 367 8.42 -41.23 -30.84
C VAL A 367 8.32 -41.74 -29.37
N ARG A 368 7.10 -42.26 -29.06
CA ARG A 368 6.47 -43.04 -27.96
C ARG A 368 7.36 -43.92 -27.02
N VAL A 369 6.99 -44.34 -25.78
CA VAL A 369 5.82 -45.17 -25.31
C VAL A 369 5.74 -45.18 -23.74
N GLU A 370 4.50 -45.15 -23.20
CA GLU A 370 3.84 -45.75 -21.98
C GLU A 370 4.64 -46.07 -20.67
N ASP A 371 4.13 -46.17 -19.43
CA ASP A 371 2.78 -46.32 -18.88
C ASP A 371 2.75 -46.08 -17.32
N HIS A 372 1.53 -45.98 -16.78
CA HIS A 372 1.07 -46.32 -15.41
C HIS A 372 0.74 -45.27 -14.34
N GLN A 373 -0.37 -45.61 -13.66
CA GLN A 373 -1.35 -44.84 -12.89
C GLN A 373 -1.22 -45.10 -11.36
N PRO A 374 -2.07 -44.48 -10.50
CA PRO A 374 -1.68 -43.93 -9.18
C PRO A 374 -2.15 -44.76 -7.98
N GLU A 375 -1.68 -44.41 -6.77
CA GLU A 375 -2.34 -44.76 -5.50
C GLU A 375 -2.32 -43.63 -4.45
N LEU A 376 -3.44 -43.52 -3.74
CA LEU A 376 -3.74 -42.85 -2.46
C LEU A 376 -4.45 -43.92 -1.58
N PRO A 377 -4.84 -43.67 -0.30
CA PRO A 377 -4.33 -42.81 0.78
C PRO A 377 -4.26 -43.56 2.15
N VAL A 378 -3.73 -42.96 3.24
CA VAL A 378 -4.12 -43.33 4.63
C VAL A 378 -4.09 -42.14 5.63
N ASN A 379 -5.25 -41.97 6.30
CA ASN A 379 -5.65 -41.33 7.57
C ASN A 379 -4.62 -40.77 8.56
N ILE A 380 -4.94 -39.60 9.16
CA ILE A 380 -4.81 -39.35 10.62
C ILE A 380 -6.02 -38.55 11.14
N LEU A 381 -6.38 -38.85 12.39
CA LEU A 381 -7.64 -38.69 13.13
C LEU A 381 -7.94 -37.25 13.63
N LEU A 382 -9.23 -36.92 13.77
CA LEU A 382 -9.75 -35.75 14.49
C LEU A 382 -9.92 -36.08 16.00
N PRO A 383 -9.64 -35.16 16.94
CA PRO A 383 -10.11 -35.30 18.31
C PRO A 383 -11.51 -34.69 18.52
N GLU A 384 -12.28 -35.38 19.36
CA GLU A 384 -13.63 -35.03 19.82
C GLU A 384 -13.60 -34.15 21.08
N ASN A 385 -14.69 -33.38 21.23
CA ASN A 385 -15.18 -32.54 22.34
C ASN A 385 -14.73 -31.06 22.43
N PRO A 386 -15.71 -30.12 22.58
CA PRO A 386 -15.46 -28.70 22.70
C PRO A 386 -15.25 -28.31 24.18
N GLU A 387 -14.18 -27.56 24.47
CA GLU A 387 -14.02 -26.85 25.74
C GLU A 387 -14.69 -25.46 25.69
N PRO A 388 -15.03 -24.86 26.85
CA PRO A 388 -15.99 -23.76 26.96
C PRO A 388 -15.48 -22.46 26.32
N GLU A 389 -16.41 -21.66 25.80
CA GLU A 389 -16.14 -20.32 25.23
C GLU A 389 -15.48 -19.39 26.27
N GLU A 390 -14.15 -19.29 26.21
CA GLU A 390 -13.40 -18.21 26.85
C GLU A 390 -13.71 -16.90 26.13
N VAL A 391 -14.11 -15.89 26.90
CA VAL A 391 -14.20 -14.49 26.45
C VAL A 391 -12.77 -14.03 26.20
N HIS A 392 -12.28 -14.23 24.99
CA HIS A 392 -11.00 -13.67 24.55
C HIS A 392 -11.10 -12.14 24.53
N GLU A 393 -10.33 -11.48 25.41
CA GLU A 393 -9.93 -10.08 25.19
C GLU A 393 -9.15 -10.05 23.88
N TRP A 394 -9.72 -9.38 22.88
CA TRP A 394 -9.15 -9.28 21.54
C TRP A 394 -7.94 -8.34 21.57
N ASP A 395 -6.73 -8.88 21.52
CA ASP A 395 -5.50 -8.10 21.43
C ASP A 395 -5.28 -7.64 19.99
N GLU A 396 -4.91 -6.37 19.76
CA GLU A 396 -4.54 -5.89 18.43
C GLU A 396 -3.43 -6.77 17.80
N ARG A 397 -2.52 -7.32 18.62
CA ARG A 397 -1.47 -8.27 18.21
C ARG A 397 -1.99 -9.58 17.64
N ASP A 398 -3.25 -9.93 17.88
CA ASP A 398 -3.87 -11.10 17.27
C ASP A 398 -4.19 -10.84 15.79
N PHE A 399 -4.46 -9.59 15.40
CA PHE A 399 -4.92 -9.20 14.06
C PHE A 399 -3.81 -8.67 13.15
N PHE A 400 -2.69 -8.26 13.73
CA PHE A 400 -1.48 -7.85 13.00
C PHE A 400 -0.35 -8.79 13.36
N ILE A 401 0.18 -9.49 12.35
CA ILE A 401 1.45 -10.19 12.50
C ILE A 401 2.52 -9.11 12.70
N PRO A 402 3.32 -9.14 13.77
CA PRO A 402 4.47 -8.24 13.91
C PRO A 402 5.31 -8.31 12.62
N GLU A 403 5.73 -7.18 12.05
CA GLU A 403 6.51 -7.16 10.79
C GLU A 403 7.74 -8.10 10.83
N ASP A 404 8.25 -8.42 12.03
CA ASP A 404 9.33 -9.36 12.29
C ASP A 404 9.00 -10.81 11.91
N LEU A 405 7.75 -11.25 12.11
CA LEU A 405 7.26 -12.57 11.73
C LEU A 405 6.95 -12.64 10.23
N GLU A 406 6.52 -11.53 9.62
CA GLU A 406 6.48 -11.40 8.16
C GLU A 406 7.88 -11.45 7.56
N LEU A 407 8.88 -10.87 8.22
CA LEU A 407 10.28 -10.90 7.79
C LEU A 407 10.82 -12.33 7.69
N VAL A 408 10.53 -13.17 8.70
CA VAL A 408 10.96 -14.57 8.74
C VAL A 408 10.25 -15.38 7.66
N ARG A 409 8.92 -15.30 7.59
CA ARG A 409 8.14 -16.05 6.58
C ARG A 409 8.46 -15.63 5.15
N TRP A 410 8.66 -14.34 4.91
CA TRP A 410 8.97 -13.82 3.58
C TRP A 410 10.39 -14.17 3.12
N GLN A 411 11.37 -14.22 4.03
CA GLN A 411 12.73 -14.71 3.73
C GLN A 411 12.74 -16.20 3.39
N GLU A 412 11.88 -16.99 4.04
CA GLU A 412 11.74 -18.42 3.76
C GLU A 412 11.03 -18.69 2.42
N GLU A 413 10.12 -17.81 1.99
CA GLU A 413 9.21 -18.08 0.85
C GLU A 413 9.60 -17.36 -0.47
N TYR A 414 10.24 -16.18 -0.43
CA TYR A 414 10.40 -15.30 -1.62
C TYR A 414 11.80 -14.71 -1.82
N GLY A 415 12.84 -15.35 -1.27
CA GLY A 415 14.20 -14.80 -1.18
C GLY A 415 14.92 -14.45 -2.50
N ASN A 416 14.32 -14.64 -3.69
CA ASN A 416 15.02 -14.43 -4.97
C ASN A 416 14.21 -13.88 -6.16
N ASP A 417 12.96 -13.44 -6.02
CA ASP A 417 12.19 -13.00 -7.21
C ASP A 417 12.11 -11.47 -7.38
N GLU A 418 12.29 -11.04 -8.64
CA GLU A 418 12.15 -9.66 -9.12
C GLU A 418 10.77 -9.09 -8.76
N TYR A 419 10.77 -7.92 -8.10
CA TYR A 419 9.54 -7.25 -7.71
C TYR A 419 8.86 -6.57 -8.91
N PRO A 420 7.54 -6.74 -9.08
CA PRO A 420 6.82 -6.16 -10.20
C PRO A 420 6.75 -4.63 -10.14
N ASP A 421 7.10 -4.03 -11.28
CA ASP A 421 7.03 -2.63 -11.67
C ASP A 421 5.60 -2.02 -11.57
N ASN A 422 5.02 -1.91 -10.38
CA ASN A 422 3.64 -1.47 -10.22
C ASN A 422 3.35 -0.74 -8.90
N ILE A 423 2.54 0.33 -9.03
CA ILE A 423 1.55 0.91 -8.09
C ILE A 423 2.03 2.16 -7.26
N PRO A 424 1.14 3.15 -6.92
CA PRO A 424 0.77 4.32 -7.74
C PRO A 424 0.91 5.71 -7.05
N TYR A 425 0.87 6.79 -7.85
CA TYR A 425 0.45 8.14 -7.43
C TYR A 425 -0.87 8.47 -8.11
N VAL A 426 -1.89 8.96 -7.39
CA VAL A 426 -2.98 9.71 -8.03
C VAL A 426 -3.56 10.76 -7.08
N GLN A 427 -3.56 12.01 -7.54
CA GLN A 427 -4.66 12.94 -7.33
C GLN A 427 -5.35 13.09 -8.69
N ILE A 428 -6.68 13.21 -8.71
CA ILE A 428 -7.39 13.88 -9.80
C ILE A 428 -7.89 15.19 -9.22
N ASP A 429 -7.47 16.29 -9.82
CA ASP A 429 -8.03 17.61 -9.55
C ASP A 429 -9.56 17.56 -9.76
N GLN A 430 -10.34 18.08 -8.83
CA GLN A 430 -11.80 18.16 -8.95
C GLN A 430 -12.25 18.97 -10.19
N THR A 431 -11.35 19.77 -10.77
CA THR A 431 -11.57 20.57 -11.98
C THR A 431 -11.04 19.93 -13.27
N LEU A 432 -10.36 18.77 -13.19
CA LEU A 432 -9.89 18.06 -14.39
C LEU A 432 -11.09 17.44 -15.11
N GLN A 433 -11.58 18.14 -16.13
CA GLN A 433 -12.31 17.50 -17.22
C GLN A 433 -11.35 16.49 -17.86
N VAL A 434 -11.42 15.24 -17.41
CA VAL A 434 -10.76 14.12 -18.08
C VAL A 434 -11.34 14.11 -19.49
N ASN A 435 -10.55 14.53 -20.48
CA ASN A 435 -10.95 14.43 -21.88
C ASN A 435 -11.16 12.94 -22.20
N LEU A 436 -12.43 12.52 -22.24
CA LEU A 436 -12.92 11.16 -22.45
C LEU A 436 -12.69 10.62 -23.88
N HIS A 437 -11.64 11.08 -24.58
CA HIS A 437 -11.30 10.59 -25.93
C HIS A 437 -10.87 9.11 -25.96
N ASN A 438 -10.74 8.45 -24.80
CA ASN A 438 -10.37 7.04 -24.67
C ASN A 438 -11.54 6.10 -24.30
N GLU A 439 -12.79 6.58 -24.25
CA GLU A 439 -13.94 5.71 -23.95
C GLU A 439 -14.14 4.62 -25.01
N GLU A 440 -13.70 4.84 -26.25
CA GLU A 440 -13.84 3.90 -27.36
C GLU A 440 -12.87 2.71 -27.31
N THR A 441 -11.79 2.79 -26.51
CA THR A 441 -10.74 1.76 -26.46
C THR A 441 -10.77 0.92 -25.18
N ILE A 442 -11.54 1.32 -24.16
CA ILE A 442 -11.61 0.66 -22.85
C ILE A 442 -12.90 -0.15 -22.67
N CYS A 443 -12.82 -1.28 -21.98
CA CYS A 443 -13.94 -2.20 -21.75
C CYS A 443 -15.15 -1.46 -21.18
N VAL A 444 -16.34 -1.66 -21.74
CA VAL A 444 -17.56 -0.95 -21.29
C VAL A 444 -18.08 -1.46 -19.95
N VAL A 445 -17.67 -2.68 -19.55
CA VAL A 445 -18.10 -3.33 -18.31
C VAL A 445 -17.21 -2.89 -17.15
N CYS A 446 -15.93 -3.23 -17.16
CA CYS A 446 -15.02 -2.83 -16.06
C CYS A 446 -14.48 -1.41 -16.20
N ARG A 447 -14.54 -0.79 -17.39
CA ARG A 447 -13.91 0.52 -17.68
C ARG A 447 -12.44 0.60 -17.24
N ASP A 448 -11.72 -0.51 -17.37
CA ASP A 448 -10.33 -0.68 -16.92
C ASP A 448 -9.47 -1.36 -18.00
N GLY A 449 -9.79 -2.61 -18.35
CA GLY A 449 -9.05 -3.35 -19.38
C GLY A 449 -9.30 -2.83 -20.80
N ALA A 450 -8.29 -2.94 -21.67
CA ALA A 450 -8.44 -2.61 -23.10
C ALA A 450 -9.48 -3.53 -23.76
N ARG A 451 -10.31 -2.97 -24.65
CA ARG A 451 -11.26 -3.77 -25.44
C ARG A 451 -10.48 -4.74 -26.32
N SER A 452 -10.60 -6.03 -26.07
CA SER A 452 -9.96 -7.10 -26.85
C SER A 452 -10.95 -8.15 -27.33
N HIS A 453 -12.20 -8.08 -26.86
CA HIS A 453 -13.20 -9.12 -27.07
C HIS A 453 -14.50 -8.53 -27.63
N ALA A 454 -15.08 -9.22 -28.63
CA ALA A 454 -16.29 -8.82 -29.33
C ALA A 454 -17.44 -9.82 -29.11
N SER A 455 -18.64 -9.31 -28.85
CA SER A 455 -19.85 -10.12 -28.70
C SER A 455 -20.35 -10.62 -30.05
N VAL A 456 -20.64 -11.91 -30.16
CA VAL A 456 -21.17 -12.57 -31.38
C VAL A 456 -22.68 -12.78 -31.20
N PRO A 457 -23.54 -12.47 -32.18
CA PRO A 457 -23.22 -12.09 -33.57
C PRO A 457 -23.15 -10.58 -33.83
N CYS A 458 -23.39 -9.71 -32.83
CA CYS A 458 -23.50 -8.27 -33.07
C CYS A 458 -22.18 -7.58 -33.44
N GLY A 459 -21.03 -8.22 -33.22
CA GLY A 459 -19.71 -7.74 -33.62
C GLY A 459 -19.15 -6.61 -32.76
N HIS A 460 -19.85 -6.18 -31.71
CA HIS A 460 -19.40 -5.08 -30.86
C HIS A 460 -18.19 -5.50 -30.01
N ARG A 461 -17.01 -4.96 -30.34
CA ARG A 461 -15.77 -5.06 -29.54
C ARG A 461 -15.88 -4.16 -28.31
N VAL A 462 -16.30 -4.72 -27.18
CA VAL A 462 -16.69 -3.94 -25.99
C VAL A 462 -16.15 -4.49 -24.67
N LEU A 463 -15.55 -5.68 -24.67
CA LEU A 463 -15.08 -6.36 -23.47
C LEU A 463 -13.55 -6.44 -23.45
N CYS A 464 -12.95 -6.39 -22.26
CA CYS A 464 -11.58 -6.88 -22.03
C CYS A 464 -11.59 -8.39 -21.79
N ALA A 465 -10.41 -9.00 -21.72
CA ALA A 465 -10.26 -10.45 -21.46
C ALA A 465 -10.96 -10.87 -20.17
N ASP A 466 -10.67 -10.21 -19.04
CA ASP A 466 -11.30 -10.54 -17.77
C ASP A 466 -12.83 -10.42 -17.80
N CYS A 467 -13.37 -9.38 -18.44
CA CYS A 467 -14.82 -9.20 -18.53
C CYS A 467 -15.49 -10.13 -19.54
N ALA A 468 -14.78 -10.61 -20.55
CA ALA A 468 -15.30 -11.60 -21.49
C ALA A 468 -15.54 -12.94 -20.77
N ASP A 469 -14.60 -13.37 -19.94
CA ASP A 469 -14.70 -14.61 -19.17
C ASP A 469 -15.75 -14.54 -18.05
N GLN A 470 -15.99 -13.33 -17.52
CA GLN A 470 -16.92 -13.11 -16.42
C GLN A 470 -18.35 -12.77 -16.87
N LEU A 471 -18.59 -12.52 -18.16
CA LEU A 471 -19.90 -12.09 -18.64
C LEU A 471 -20.90 -13.25 -18.56
N ARG A 472 -21.67 -13.30 -17.47
CA ARG A 472 -22.70 -14.34 -17.25
C ARG A 472 -24.00 -14.10 -18.02
N THR A 473 -24.17 -12.90 -18.61
CA THR A 473 -25.33 -12.56 -19.42
C THR A 473 -25.03 -12.89 -20.88
N ASN A 474 -25.86 -13.72 -21.52
CA ASN A 474 -25.83 -13.96 -22.97
C ASN A 474 -26.34 -12.73 -23.75
N ARG A 475 -25.91 -11.52 -23.40
CA ARG A 475 -26.33 -10.27 -24.07
C ARG A 475 -25.17 -9.31 -24.19
N CYS A 476 -25.11 -8.62 -25.33
CA CYS A 476 -24.12 -7.59 -25.58
C CYS A 476 -24.39 -6.35 -24.68
N PRO A 477 -23.41 -5.85 -23.91
CA PRO A 477 -23.61 -4.71 -23.02
C PRO A 477 -23.97 -3.38 -23.70
N ILE A 478 -23.72 -3.24 -25.00
CA ILE A 478 -24.06 -2.01 -25.76
C ILE A 478 -25.42 -2.12 -26.43
N CYS A 479 -25.63 -3.16 -27.25
CA CYS A 479 -26.84 -3.25 -28.08
C CYS A 479 -27.93 -4.14 -27.49
N ASN A 480 -27.69 -4.75 -26.33
CA ASN A 480 -28.59 -5.64 -25.60
C ASN A 480 -29.12 -6.84 -26.41
N ARG A 481 -28.54 -7.12 -27.58
CA ARG A 481 -28.85 -8.31 -28.38
C ARG A 481 -28.30 -9.56 -27.70
N GLU A 482 -29.01 -10.65 -27.87
CA GLU A 482 -28.57 -11.96 -27.41
C GLU A 482 -27.23 -12.33 -28.05
N SER A 483 -26.28 -12.72 -27.21
CA SER A 483 -24.90 -13.02 -27.54
C SER A 483 -24.73 -14.53 -27.44
N THR A 484 -24.36 -15.17 -28.54
CA THR A 484 -24.08 -16.62 -28.60
C THR A 484 -22.66 -16.96 -28.13
N GLY A 485 -21.79 -15.95 -28.03
CA GLY A 485 -20.45 -16.08 -27.48
C GLY A 485 -19.68 -14.77 -27.54
N VAL A 486 -18.43 -14.80 -27.07
CA VAL A 486 -17.51 -13.67 -27.15
C VAL A 486 -16.20 -14.18 -27.77
N ILE A 487 -15.68 -13.46 -28.76
CA ILE A 487 -14.43 -13.83 -29.45
C ILE A 487 -13.34 -12.80 -29.17
N ARG A 488 -12.10 -13.26 -29.03
CA ARG A 488 -10.93 -12.37 -28.95
C ARG A 488 -10.58 -11.86 -30.34
N ILE A 489 -10.37 -10.55 -30.45
CA ILE A 489 -9.90 -9.89 -31.67
C ILE A 489 -8.42 -9.56 -31.48
N TRP A 490 -7.57 -10.17 -32.29
CA TRP A 490 -6.16 -9.85 -32.40
C TRP A 490 -6.00 -8.66 -33.34
N GLN A 491 -5.18 -7.67 -32.93
CA GLN A 491 -4.85 -6.51 -33.76
C GLN A 491 -3.50 -6.70 -34.44
#